data_AF-A0A8T5LCJ0-F1
#
_entry.id   AF-A0A8T5LCJ0-F1
#
_cell.length_a   1.000
_cell.length_b   1.000
_cell.length_c   1.000
_cell.angle_alpha   90.00
_cell.angle_beta   90.00
_cell.angle_gamma   90.00
#
_symmetry.space_group_name_H-M   'P 1'
#
loop_
_entity.id
_entity.type
_entity.pdbx_description
1 polymer ?
#
loop_
_entity_poly.entity_id
_entity_poly.type
_entity_poly.pdbx_seq_one_letter_code
_entity_poly.pdbx_strand_id
1 'polypeptide(L)'
;MNFILVFGLLIVFVVLAYTVFKILMKAALFGALGAIAPFVANYMGMSIPITLTNILWFALLGVMAYVVYAMASGGVKTMKLITSPFRTLFRQKPKEKIIIREQLPSERQKKR
;
A
#
# COMPACT_ATOMS: atom_id res chain seq x y z
N MET A 1 -15.81 19.89 35.56
CA MET A 1 -15.33 18.56 35.15
C MET A 1 -15.87 18.11 33.79
N ASN A 2 -17.15 18.35 33.46
CA ASN A 2 -17.76 17.93 32.18
C ASN A 2 -17.17 18.61 30.92
N PHE A 3 -16.72 19.86 31.00
CA PHE A 3 -16.11 20.56 29.86
C PHE A 3 -14.85 19.87 29.31
N ILE A 4 -14.03 19.26 30.17
CA ILE A 4 -12.80 18.56 29.77
C ILE A 4 -13.14 17.29 28.97
N LEU A 5 -14.19 16.56 29.39
CA LEU A 5 -14.67 15.36 28.67
C LEU A 5 -15.23 15.73 27.30
N VAL A 6 -16.04 16.80 27.21
CA VAL A 6 -16.59 17.28 25.94
C VAL A 6 -15.48 17.73 25.00
N PHE A 7 -14.47 18.44 25.51
CA PHE A 7 -13.32 18.86 24.71
C PHE A 7 -12.49 17.66 24.23
N GLY A 8 -12.27 16.67 25.09
CA GLY A 8 -11.59 15.42 24.72
C GLY A 8 -12.35 14.67 23.61
N LEU A 9 -13.67 14.57 23.73
CA LEU A 9 -14.52 13.94 22.72
C LEU A 9 -14.46 14.68 21.38
N LEU A 10 -14.46 16.02 21.42
CA LEU A 10 -14.37 16.86 20.23
C LEU A 10 -13.02 16.68 19.51
N ILE A 11 -11.91 16.61 20.26
CA ILE A 11 -10.58 16.34 19.67
C ILE A 11 -10.56 14.98 18.99
N VAL A 12 -11.08 13.93 19.65
CA VAL A 12 -11.16 12.58 19.06
C VAL A 12 -11.99 12.61 17.78
N PHE A 13 -13.15 13.29 17.80
CA PHE A 13 -14.00 13.45 16.62
C PHE A 13 -13.28 14.17 15.48
N VAL A 14 -12.57 15.26 15.75
CA VAL A 14 -11.80 16.00 14.73
C VAL A 14 -10.71 15.14 14.12
N VAL A 15 -10.00 14.35 14.93
CA VAL A 15 -8.95 13.43 14.45
C VAL A 15 -9.54 12.33 13.55
N LEU A 16 -10.68 11.76 13.94
CA LEU A 16 -11.44 10.81 13.12
C LEU A 16 -11.91 11.44 11.81
N ALA A 17 -12.51 12.62 11.88
CA ALA A 17 -12.99 13.36 10.72
C ALA A 17 -11.86 13.69 9.73
N TYR A 18 -10.71 14.14 10.23
CA TYR A 18 -9.52 14.39 9.41
C TYR A 18 -9.04 13.11 8.70
N THR A 19 -9.06 11.98 9.39
CA THR A 19 -8.66 10.69 8.83
C THR A 19 -9.60 10.27 7.68
N VAL A 20 -10.91 10.39 7.90
CA VAL A 20 -11.93 10.10 6.88
C VAL A 20 -11.76 11.06 5.70
N PHE A 21 -11.61 12.36 5.96
CA PHE A 21 -11.42 13.37 4.92
C PHE A 21 -10.19 13.08 4.05
N LYS A 22 -9.07 12.66 4.66
CA LYS A 22 -7.86 12.28 3.93
C LYS A 22 -8.08 11.09 3.00
N ILE A 23 -8.89 10.11 3.40
CA ILE A 23 -9.25 8.96 2.55
C ILE A 23 -10.19 9.42 1.43
N LEU A 24 -11.18 10.25 1.76
CA LEU A 24 -12.14 10.80 0.81
C LEU A 24 -11.43 11.60 -0.29
N MET A 25 -10.46 12.45 0.07
CA MET A 25 -9.67 13.23 -0.90
C MET A 25 -8.87 12.34 -1.84
N LYS A 26 -8.34 11.21 -1.36
CA LYS A 26 -7.66 10.24 -2.23
C LYS A 26 -8.65 9.56 -3.17
N ALA A 27 -9.80 9.13 -2.67
CA ALA A 27 -10.85 8.54 -3.51
C ALA A 27 -11.30 9.53 -4.59
N ALA A 28 -11.51 10.80 -4.22
CA ALA A 28 -11.87 11.87 -5.16
C ALA A 28 -10.80 12.09 -6.23
N LEU A 29 -9.51 12.04 -5.88
CA LEU A 29 -8.41 12.14 -6.85
C LEU A 29 -8.45 11.01 -7.88
N PHE A 30 -8.63 9.76 -7.43
CA PHE A 30 -8.77 8.61 -8.32
C PHE A 30 -10.05 8.67 -9.17
N GLY A 31 -11.14 9.19 -8.61
CA GLY A 31 -12.36 9.48 -9.37
C GLY A 31 -12.14 10.53 -10.44
N ALA A 32 -11.43 11.61 -10.14
CA ALA A 32 -11.09 12.65 -11.13
C ALA A 32 -10.18 12.11 -12.24
N LEU A 33 -9.20 11.25 -11.90
CA LEU A 33 -8.38 10.56 -12.91
C LEU A 33 -9.21 9.62 -13.78
N GLY A 34 -10.15 8.90 -13.18
CA GLY A 34 -11.12 8.06 -13.90
C GLY A 34 -11.99 8.89 -14.86
N ALA A 35 -12.48 10.05 -14.43
CA ALA A 35 -13.31 10.94 -15.24
C ALA A 35 -12.62 11.40 -16.54
N ILE A 36 -11.27 11.43 -16.57
CA ILE A 36 -10.47 11.80 -17.74
C ILE A 36 -10.34 10.62 -18.72
N ALA A 37 -10.53 9.37 -18.28
CA ALA A 37 -10.40 8.16 -19.09
C ALA A 37 -11.19 8.17 -20.42
N PRO A 38 -12.48 8.57 -20.49
CA PRO A 38 -13.20 8.59 -21.77
C PRO A 38 -12.58 9.57 -22.78
N PHE A 39 -11.97 10.67 -22.34
CA PHE A 39 -11.27 11.60 -23.23
C PHE A 39 -10.00 10.98 -23.80
N VAL A 40 -9.20 10.33 -22.95
CA VAL A 40 -7.99 9.60 -23.37
C VAL A 40 -8.34 8.46 -24.32
N ALA A 41 -9.43 7.75 -24.03
CA ALA A 41 -9.89 6.64 -24.86
C ALA A 41 -10.30 7.11 -26.27
N ASN A 42 -11.01 8.24 -26.36
CA ASN A 42 -11.32 8.86 -27.66
C ASN A 42 -10.07 9.29 -28.41
N TYR A 43 -9.07 9.87 -27.72
CA TYR A 43 -7.79 10.22 -28.33
C TYR A 43 -7.04 9.00 -28.88
N MET A 44 -7.18 7.84 -28.24
CA MET A 44 -6.63 6.56 -28.72
C MET A 44 -7.46 5.90 -29.84
N GLY A 45 -8.51 6.54 -30.33
CA GLY A 45 -9.36 6.04 -31.41
C GLY A 45 -10.51 5.14 -30.96
N MET A 46 -10.78 5.02 -29.66
CA MET A 46 -11.98 4.34 -29.18
C MET A 46 -13.19 5.28 -29.23
N SER A 47 -14.27 4.88 -29.88
CA SER A 47 -15.49 5.68 -30.03
C SER A 47 -16.36 5.64 -28.76
N ILE A 48 -15.86 6.18 -27.65
CA ILE A 48 -16.61 6.25 -26.38
C ILE A 48 -17.40 7.57 -26.35
N PRO A 49 -18.73 7.55 -26.15
CA PRO A 49 -19.49 8.80 -26.05
C PRO A 49 -19.02 9.63 -24.85
N ILE A 50 -18.64 10.89 -25.07
CA ILE A 50 -18.26 11.82 -23.99
C ILE A 50 -19.54 12.46 -23.44
N THR A 51 -20.33 11.67 -22.74
CA THR A 51 -21.54 12.12 -22.04
C THR A 51 -21.25 12.25 -20.55
N LEU A 52 -22.00 13.11 -19.86
CA LEU A 52 -21.89 13.28 -18.40
C LEU A 52 -22.03 11.94 -17.67
N THR A 53 -22.96 11.10 -18.12
CA THR A 53 -23.19 9.75 -17.59
C THR A 53 -21.95 8.86 -17.71
N ASN A 54 -21.29 8.84 -18.86
CA ASN A 54 -20.09 8.02 -19.05
C ASN A 54 -18.92 8.54 -18.21
N ILE A 55 -18.74 9.86 -18.13
CA ILE A 55 -17.72 10.47 -17.27
C ILE A 55 -17.94 10.06 -15.80
N LEU A 56 -19.19 10.09 -15.33
CA LEU A 56 -19.56 9.65 -13.99
C LEU A 56 -19.27 8.15 -13.77
N TRP A 57 -19.59 7.29 -14.73
CA TRP A 57 -19.27 5.86 -14.65
C TRP A 57 -17.76 5.61 -14.56
N PHE A 58 -16.97 6.26 -15.40
CA PHE A 58 -15.51 6.13 -15.35
C PHE A 58 -14.92 6.72 -14.06
N ALA A 59 -15.49 7.82 -13.54
CA ALA A 59 -15.12 8.36 -12.24
C ALA A 59 -15.43 7.35 -11.12
N LEU A 60 -16.60 6.71 -11.15
CA LEU A 60 -17.01 5.69 -10.19
C LEU A 60 -16.08 4.48 -10.24
N LEU A 61 -15.69 4.04 -11.44
CA LEU A 61 -14.71 2.98 -11.64
C LEU A 61 -13.34 3.37 -11.07
N GLY A 62 -12.90 4.62 -11.25
CA GLY A 62 -11.69 5.15 -10.64
C GLY A 62 -11.72 5.08 -9.11
N VAL A 63 -12.84 5.50 -8.50
CA VAL A 63 -13.05 5.36 -7.05
C VAL A 63 -13.04 3.90 -6.61
N MET A 64 -13.72 3.01 -7.34
CA MET A 64 -13.74 1.58 -7.03
C MET A 64 -12.33 0.96 -7.13
N ALA A 65 -11.56 1.32 -8.14
CA ALA A 65 -10.18 0.88 -8.28
C ALA A 65 -9.32 1.35 -7.08
N TYR A 66 -9.55 2.57 -6.59
CA TYR A 66 -8.92 3.04 -5.36
C TYR A 66 -9.33 2.22 -4.13
N VAL A 67 -10.62 1.89 -3.97
CA VAL A 67 -11.10 1.06 -2.85
C VAL A 67 -10.42 -0.31 -2.89
N VAL A 68 -10.35 -0.96 -4.06
CA VAL A 68 -9.65 -2.23 -4.24
C VAL A 68 -8.16 -2.09 -3.90
N TYR A 69 -7.50 -1.04 -4.38
CA TYR A 69 -6.10 -0.75 -4.04
C TYR A 69 -5.91 -0.51 -2.53
N ALA A 70 -6.82 0.22 -1.89
CA ALA A 70 -6.78 0.50 -0.46
C ALA A 70 -6.96 -0.78 0.36
N MET A 71 -7.88 -1.66 -0.04
CA MET A 71 -8.07 -2.98 0.57
C MET A 71 -6.84 -3.87 0.39
N ALA A 72 -6.28 -3.95 -0.82
CA ALA A 72 -5.09 -4.74 -1.10
C ALA A 72 -3.88 -4.22 -0.30
N SER A 73 -3.64 -2.91 -0.31
CA SER A 73 -2.52 -2.30 0.42
C SER A 73 -2.69 -2.36 1.94
N GLY A 74 -3.92 -2.24 2.44
CA GLY A 74 -4.27 -2.49 3.83
C GLY A 74 -4.01 -3.94 4.22
N GLY A 75 -4.53 -4.89 3.43
CA GLY A 75 -4.31 -6.33 3.59
C GLY A 75 -2.83 -6.70 3.63
N VAL A 76 -2.01 -6.16 2.74
CA VAL A 76 -0.55 -6.36 2.72
C VAL A 76 0.13 -5.81 3.97
N LYS A 77 -0.33 -4.67 4.51
CA LYS A 77 0.21 -4.12 5.76
C LYS A 77 -0.13 -4.99 6.97
N THR A 78 -1.37 -5.47 7.09
CA THR A 78 -1.76 -6.43 8.12
C THR A 78 -1.02 -7.76 7.99
N MET A 79 -0.85 -8.26 6.77
CA MET A 79 -0.08 -9.48 6.50
C MET A 79 1.39 -9.32 6.92
N LYS A 80 2.02 -8.17 6.62
CA LYS A 80 3.38 -7.86 7.08
C LYS A 80 3.48 -7.74 8.60
N LEU A 81 2.47 -7.18 9.25
CA LEU A 81 2.46 -7.04 10.72
C LEU A 81 2.35 -8.40 11.42
N ILE A 82 1.56 -9.32 10.85
CA ILE A 82 1.38 -10.69 11.35
C ILE A 82 2.61 -11.56 11.04
N THR A 83 3.17 -11.44 9.83
CA THR A 83 4.34 -12.23 9.42
C THR A 83 5.65 -11.71 9.98
N SER A 84 5.75 -10.43 10.36
CA SER A 84 6.94 -9.82 10.97
C SER A 84 7.44 -10.56 12.22
N PRO A 85 6.65 -10.75 13.28
CA PRO A 85 7.10 -11.48 14.47
C PRO A 85 7.47 -12.94 14.14
N PHE A 86 6.72 -13.58 13.23
CA PHE A 86 6.97 -14.96 12.80
C PHE A 86 8.29 -15.10 12.02
N ARG A 87 8.65 -14.11 11.20
CA ARG A 87 9.90 -14.09 10.41
C ARG A 87 11.14 -13.88 11.29
N THR A 88 11.00 -13.18 12.41
CA THR A 88 12.04 -13.09 13.44
C THR A 88 12.21 -14.40 14.22
N LEU A 89 11.12 -15.12 14.49
CA LEU A 89 11.16 -16.43 15.16
C LEU A 89 11.73 -17.55 14.28
N PHE A 90 11.49 -17.50 12.95
CA PHE A 90 11.97 -18.49 11.99
C PHE A 90 13.21 -18.05 11.19
N ARG A 91 13.96 -17.04 11.66
CA ARG A 91 15.27 -16.69 11.09
C ARG A 91 16.27 -17.81 11.41
N GLN A 92 16.26 -18.87 10.61
CA GLN A 92 17.36 -19.80 10.52
C GLN A 92 18.61 -18.99 10.16
N LYS A 93 19.58 -18.97 11.08
CA LYS A 93 20.86 -18.31 10.89
C LYS A 93 21.46 -18.79 9.56
N PRO A 94 21.92 -17.90 8.67
CA PRO A 94 22.58 -18.32 7.44
C PRO A 94 23.83 -19.15 7.79
N LYS A 95 23.77 -20.45 7.48
CA LYS A 95 24.92 -21.38 7.54
C LYS A 95 25.87 -21.05 6.38
N GLU A 96 26.62 -19.96 6.48
CA GLU A 96 27.54 -19.57 5.39
C GLU A 96 28.96 -19.24 5.86
N LYS A 97 29.34 -19.65 7.08
CA LYS A 97 30.71 -19.45 7.60
C LYS A 97 31.52 -20.72 7.86
N ILE A 98 31.01 -21.90 7.51
CA ILE A 98 31.71 -23.16 7.80
C ILE A 98 32.58 -23.64 6.62
N ILE A 99 32.26 -23.28 5.37
CA ILE A 99 32.96 -23.81 4.19
C ILE A 99 34.38 -23.21 4.01
N ILE A 100 34.65 -21.99 4.49
CA ILE A 100 35.94 -21.33 4.25
C ILE A 100 37.07 -21.87 5.16
N ARG A 101 36.76 -22.53 6.29
CA ARG A 101 37.78 -23.08 7.20
C ARG A 101 38.37 -24.41 6.77
N GLU A 102 37.71 -25.13 5.86
CA GLU A 102 38.14 -26.47 5.43
C GLU A 102 39.08 -26.43 4.21
N GLN A 103 39.09 -25.33 3.46
CA GLN A 103 39.96 -25.17 2.29
C GLN A 103 41.34 -24.54 2.59
N LEU A 104 41.66 -24.20 3.84
CA LEU A 104 42.91 -23.52 4.19
C LEU A 104 44.06 -24.36 4.85
N PRO A 105 44.02 -25.70 5.03
CA PRO A 105 45.18 -26.39 5.60
C PRO A 105 46.13 -27.08 4.60
N SER A 106 45.84 -27.19 3.29
CA SER A 106 46.67 -28.04 2.40
C SER A 106 47.85 -27.35 1.69
N GLU A 107 47.95 -26.02 1.66
CA GLU A 107 49.05 -25.34 0.93
C GLU A 107 50.36 -25.15 1.73
N ARG A 108 50.41 -25.48 3.03
CA ARG A 108 51.61 -25.30 3.86
C ARG A 108 52.54 -26.51 3.97
N GLN A 109 52.33 -27.58 3.20
CA GLN A 109 53.20 -28.77 3.26
C GLN A 109 54.13 -28.97 2.06
N LYS A 110 54.19 -28.06 1.08
CA LYS A 110 55.06 -28.21 -0.11
C LYS A 110 56.32 -27.33 -0.16
N LYS A 111 56.78 -26.83 0.98
CA LYS A 111 58.09 -26.13 1.12
C LYS A 111 58.85 -26.67 2.34
N ARG A 112 59.30 -27.92 2.25
CA ARG A 112 60.51 -28.43 2.91
C ARG A 112 61.17 -29.42 1.97
#